data_AF-A0A1Q7VDP9-F1
#
_entry.id   AF-A0A1Q7VDP9-F1
#
_cell.length_a   1.000
_cell.length_b   1.000
_cell.length_c   1.000
_cell.angle_alpha   90.00
_cell.angle_beta   90.00
_cell.angle_gamma   90.00
#
_symmetry.space_group_name_H-M   'P 1'
#
loop_
_entity.id
_entity.type
_entity.pdbx_description
1 polymer ?
#
loop_
_entity_poly.entity_id
_entity_poly.type
_entity_poly.pdbx_seq_one_letter_code
_entity_poly.pdbx_strand_id
1 'polypeptide(L)' 'MSKGGLRFKSRQRYYAQSLIEVAVPYQPGQPAIFVPAQIVFAEELTEQCLFRCGVQYLTATKPRDYF' A
#
# COMPACT_ATOMS: atom_id res chain seq x y z
N MET A 1 -5.64 -6.88 7.24
CA MET A 1 -4.68 -5.79 7.52
C MET A 1 -3.84 -6.21 8.71
N SER A 2 -2.54 -5.93 8.71
CA SER A 2 -1.66 -6.15 9.86
C SER A 2 -0.99 -4.83 10.27
N LYS A 3 -0.27 -4.83 11.39
CA LYS A 3 0.52 -3.67 11.82
C LYS A 3 1.60 -3.26 10.80
N GLY A 4 2.08 -4.19 9.98
CA GLY A 4 3.15 -3.94 9.01
C GLY A 4 2.66 -3.57 7.61
N GLY A 5 1.37 -3.72 7.30
CA GLY A 5 0.88 -3.47 5.95
C GLY A 5 -0.49 -4.10 5.66
N LEU A 6 -0.86 -4.12 4.38
CA LEU A 6 -2.11 -4.73 3.93
C LEU A 6 -1.96 -5.40 2.57
N ARG A 7 -2.99 -6.17 2.20
CA ARG A 7 -3.17 -6.69 0.85
C ARG A 7 -4.45 -6.12 0.27
N PHE A 8 -4.42 -5.77 -1.01
CA PHE A 8 -5.58 -5.26 -1.75
C PHE A 8 -5.60 -5.82 -3.17
N LYS A 9 -6.75 -5.71 -3.83
CA LYS A 9 -6.90 -6.02 -5.26
C LYS A 9 -7.09 -4.72 -6.03
N SER A 10 -6.53 -4.65 -7.23
CA SER A 10 -6.60 -3.46 -8.10
C SER A 10 -6.75 -3.88 -9.56
N ARG A 11 -7.46 -3.08 -10.36
CA ARG A 11 -7.43 -3.20 -11.83
C ARG A 11 -6.16 -2.59 -12.44
N GLN A 12 -5.60 -1.61 -11.75
CA GLN A 12 -4.33 -1.01 -12.12
C GLN A 12 -3.17 -1.90 -11.70
N ARG A 13 -2.20 -2.07 -12.60
CA ARG A 13 -0.95 -2.75 -12.34
C ARG A 13 -0.03 -1.85 -11.52
N TYR A 14 0.47 -2.38 -10.41
CA TYR A 14 1.53 -1.78 -9.62
C TYR A 14 2.80 -2.62 -9.73
N TYR A 15 3.95 -1.97 -9.70
CA TYR A 15 5.25 -2.65 -9.73
C TYR A 15 5.83 -2.75 -8.33
N ALA A 16 6.59 -3.82 -8.07
CA ALA A 16 7.34 -3.94 -6.82
C ALA A 16 8.25 -2.72 -6.61
N GLN A 17 8.46 -2.36 -5.33
CA GLN A 17 9.20 -1.19 -4.86
C GLN A 17 8.54 0.18 -5.12
N SER A 18 7.41 0.23 -5.84
CA SER A 18 6.65 1.48 -6.02
C SER A 18 6.21 2.06 -4.67
N LEU A 19 6.46 3.35 -4.48
CA LEU A 19 5.96 4.11 -3.33
C LEU A 19 4.54 4.59 -3.61
N ILE A 20 3.65 4.36 -2.65
CA ILE A 20 2.23 4.74 -2.76
C ILE A 20 1.74 5.30 -1.41
N GLU A 21 0.58 5.96 -1.43
CA GLU A 21 -0.18 6.29 -0.23
C GLU A 21 -1.43 5.42 -0.16
N VAL A 22 -1.73 4.89 1.02
CA VAL A 22 -2.88 4.01 1.22
C VAL A 22 -3.80 4.59 2.28
N ALA A 23 -5.08 4.71 1.95
CA ALA A 23 -6.14 5.13 2.86
C ALA A 23 -6.48 4.01 3.86
N VAL A 24 -6.28 4.25 5.17
CA VAL A 24 -6.47 3.24 6.22
C VAL A 24 -7.11 3.86 7.49
N PRO A 25 -8.34 3.45 7.88
CA PRO A 25 -9.27 2.63 7.10
C PRO A 25 -9.87 3.42 5.93
N TYR A 26 -10.21 2.72 4.84
CA TYR A 26 -11.01 3.31 3.76
C TYR A 26 -12.49 3.09 4.07
N GLN A 27 -13.24 4.19 4.22
CA GLN A 27 -14.70 4.17 4.32
C GLN A 27 -15.28 5.29 3.45
N PRO A 28 -16.16 4.98 2.49
CA PRO A 28 -16.82 5.99 1.66
C PRO A 28 -17.56 7.03 2.51
N GLY A 29 -17.38 8.31 2.19
CA GLY A 29 -18.03 9.41 2.90
C GLY A 29 -17.45 9.72 4.28
N GLN A 30 -16.34 9.10 4.67
CA GLN A 30 -15.63 9.40 5.91
C GLN A 30 -14.20 9.89 5.61
N PRO A 31 -13.61 10.71 6.49
CA PRO A 31 -12.19 11.06 6.41
C PRO A 31 -11.32 9.81 6.45
N ALA A 32 -10.29 9.78 5.60
CA ALA A 32 -9.30 8.70 5.58
C ALA A 32 -7.93 9.21 6.00
N ILE A 33 -7.16 8.36 6.70
CA ILE A 33 -5.75 8.61 6.98
C ILE A 33 -4.95 8.00 5.83
N PHE A 34 -4.13 8.81 5.17
CA PHE A 34 -3.21 8.34 4.14
C PHE A 34 -1.88 7.99 4.78
N VAL A 35 -1.46 6.74 4.57
CA VAL A 35 -0.22 6.20 5.13
C VAL A 35 0.74 5.91 3.98
N PRO A 36 1.99 6.41 4.01
CA PRO A 36 2.98 6.08 3.02
C PRO A 36 3.34 4.59 3.10
N ALA A 37 3.40 3.92 1.96
CA ALA A 37 3.63 2.49 1.87
C ALA A 37 4.44 2.16 0.61
N GLN A 38 5.01 0.97 0.58
CA GLN A 38 5.71 0.43 -0.58
C GLN A 38 5.06 -0.88 -1.04
N ILE A 39 4.91 -1.04 -2.35
CA ILE A 39 4.50 -2.32 -2.96
C ILE A 39 5.65 -3.33 -2.77
N VAL A 40 5.43 -4.37 -1.98
CA VAL A 40 6.41 -5.45 -1.76
C VAL A 40 6.09 -6.70 -2.60
N PHE A 41 4.86 -6.78 -3.10
CA PHE A 41 4.36 -7.92 -3.86
C PHE A 41 3.28 -7.47 -4.84
N ALA A 42 3.34 -7.95 -6.08
CA ALA A 42 2.29 -7.76 -7.07
C ALA A 42 2.17 -9.03 -7.94
N GLU A 43 0.99 -9.61 -7.98
CA GLU A 43 0.67 -10.83 -8.73
C GLU A 43 -0.56 -10.56 -9.61
N GLU A 44 -0.50 -10.98 -10.86
CA GLU A 44 -1.64 -10.93 -11.77
C GLU A 44 -2.57 -12.12 -11.50
N LEU A 45 -3.86 -11.84 -11.35
CA LEU A 45 -4.92 -12.83 -11.21
C LEU A 45 -5.67 -12.89 -12.55
N THR A 46 -5.15 -13.70 -13.47
CA THR A 46 -5.62 -13.77 -14.87
C THR A 46 -7.12 -14.06 -14.97
N GLU A 47 -7.64 -14.98 -14.16
CA GLU A 47 -9.06 -15.35 -14.15
C GLU A 47 -10.00 -14.21 -13.73
N GLN A 48 -9.48 -13.20 -13.04
CA GLN A 48 -10.26 -12.11 -12.47
C GLN A 48 -9.99 -10.78 -13.18
N CYS A 49 -9.05 -10.72 -14.13
CA CYS A 49 -8.55 -9.48 -14.73
C CYS A 49 -8.18 -8.43 -13.66
N LEU A 50 -7.54 -8.87 -12.58
CA LEU A 50 -7.13 -8.04 -11.44
C LEU A 50 -5.69 -8.34 -11.05
N PHE A 51 -5.09 -7.41 -10.31
CA PHE A 51 -3.81 -7.57 -9.65
C PHE A 51 -4.03 -7.68 -8.14
N ARG A 52 -3.37 -8.65 -7.52
CA ARG A 52 -3.24 -8.76 -6.07
C ARG A 52 -1.95 -8.08 -5.64
N CYS A 53 -2.06 -7.06 -4.82
CA CYS A 53 -0.92 -6.29 -4.35
C CYS A 53 -0.77 -6.44 -2.83
N GLY A 54 0.47 -6.60 -2.38
CA GLY A 54 0.87 -6.54 -0.98
C GLY A 54 1.70 -5.28 -0.75
N VAL A 55 1.37 -4.55 0.30
CA VAL A 55 2.08 -3.34 0.70
C VAL A 55 2.62 -3.46 2.10
N GLN A 56 3.77 -2.84 2.31
CA GLN A 56 4.35 -2.61 3.62
C GLN A 56 4.25 -1.13 3.96
N TYR A 57 3.74 -0.80 5.14
CA TYR A 57 3.74 0.58 5.61
C TYR A 57 5.16 1.05 5.86
N LEU A 58 5.47 2.26 5.40
CA LEU A 58 6.72 2.89 5.72
C LEU A 58 6.60 3.44 7.13
N THR A 59 7.40 2.91 8.05
CA THR A 59 7.58 3.57 9.34
C THR A 59 8.33 4.87 9.06
N ALA A 60 7.86 5.96 9.65
CA ALA A 60 8.69 7.15 9.78
C ALA A 60 9.86 6.78 10.71
N THR A 61 10.90 6.15 10.18
CA THR A 61 12.20 6.19 10.81
C THR A 61 12.52 7.67 10.95
N LYS A 62 12.76 8.06 12.22
CA LYS A 62 13.07 9.41 12.70
C LYS A 62 13.74 10.27 11.62
N PRO A 63 13.46 11.59 11.56
CA PRO A 63 14.24 12.48 10.70
C PRO A 63 15.71 12.16 10.95
N ARG A 64 16.44 11.86 9.88
CA ARG A 64 17.90 11.80 9.97
C ARG A 64 18.31 13.19 10.45
N ASP A 65 18.62 13.32 11.73
CA ASP A 65 19.34 14.46 12.26
C ASP A 65 20.64 14.53 11.45
N TYR A 66 20.66 15.43 10.47
CA TYR A 66 21.89 15.89 9.86
C TYR A 66 22.47 16.91 10.85
N PHE A 67 23.43 16.48 11.65
CA PHE A 67 24.41 17.35 12.30
C PHE A 67 25.65 17.46 11.41
#